data_AF-A0A8H7FM15-F1
#
_entry.id   AF-A0A8H7FM15-F1
#
_cell.length_a   1.000
_cell.length_b   1.000
_cell.length_c   1.000
_cell.angle_alpha   90.00
_cell.angle_beta   90.00
_cell.angle_gamma   90.00
#
_symmetry.space_group_name_H-M   'P 1'
#
loop_
_entity.id
_entity.type
_entity.pdbx_description
1 polymer ?
#
loop_
_entity_poly.entity_id
_entity_poly.type
_entity_poly.pdbx_seq_one_letter_code
_entity_poly.pdbx_strand_id
1 'polypeptide(L)'
;MGARAGLVVCVTSFLLGTLFTHWIADSLTLWKSPVTDENLWTAASYYSILAAGPSVAFYFLGTVVALGGAAILWSLGDGEASNLMFDNGSIFLYGTAIWVYGYSAIPNLLQNFSSVPAHPILDVVPQKLRESTLELASNNLVASVALTGVLALQTGRWWAERADTDDQDAVAAEQADDEKDARRKRRKERVEEKGPKKRRGAAPSS
;
A
#
# COMPACT_ATOMS: atom_id res chain seq x y z
N MET A 1 10.19 5.57 9.52
CA MET A 1 9.52 4.74 8.49
C MET A 1 8.03 5.07 8.32
N GLY A 2 7.25 5.27 9.40
CA GLY A 2 5.79 5.48 9.32
C GLY A 2 5.27 6.60 8.41
N ALA A 3 5.96 7.74 8.26
CA ALA A 3 5.48 8.84 7.40
C ALA A 3 5.49 8.49 5.90
N ARG A 4 6.46 7.67 5.45
CA ARG A 4 6.58 7.26 4.04
C ARG A 4 5.52 6.22 3.68
N ALA A 5 5.39 5.19 4.51
CA ALA A 5 4.34 4.20 4.38
C ALA A 5 2.94 4.84 4.45
N GLY A 6 2.75 5.81 5.36
CA GLY A 6 1.53 6.61 5.44
C GLY A 6 1.23 7.38 4.16
N LEU A 7 2.24 8.01 3.54
CA LEU A 7 2.07 8.69 2.25
C LEU A 7 1.66 7.71 1.14
N VAL A 8 2.29 6.54 1.05
CA VAL A 8 1.90 5.49 0.09
C VAL A 8 0.45 5.08 0.29
N VAL A 9 0.04 4.82 1.54
CA VAL A 9 -1.34 4.45 1.88
C VAL A 9 -2.34 5.56 1.52
N CYS A 10 -2.04 6.82 1.82
CA CYS A 10 -2.89 7.95 1.48
C CYS A 10 -3.08 8.09 -0.03
N VAL A 11 -1.98 8.04 -0.80
CA VAL A 11 -2.04 8.20 -2.27
C VAL A 11 -2.75 7.01 -2.92
N THR A 12 -2.44 5.78 -2.52
CA THR A 12 -3.08 4.58 -3.08
C THR A 12 -4.57 4.52 -2.72
N SER A 13 -4.95 4.95 -1.52
CA SER A 13 -6.35 5.06 -1.11
C SER A 13 -7.10 6.12 -1.91
N PHE A 14 -6.47 7.28 -2.19
CA PHE A 14 -7.06 8.28 -3.08
C PHE A 14 -7.29 7.71 -4.49
N LEU A 15 -6.29 7.06 -5.08
CA LEU A 15 -6.39 6.45 -6.40
C LEU A 15 -7.47 5.36 -6.43
N LEU A 16 -7.52 4.49 -5.42
CA LEU A 16 -8.57 3.49 -5.30
C LEU A 16 -9.96 4.12 -5.19
N GLY A 17 -10.09 5.24 -4.46
CA GLY A 17 -11.31 6.03 -4.42
C GLY A 17 -11.72 6.56 -5.79
N THR A 18 -10.77 7.01 -6.61
CA THR A 18 -11.06 7.40 -8.01
C THR A 18 -11.54 6.22 -8.85
N LEU A 19 -10.90 5.05 -8.73
CA LEU A 19 -11.33 3.84 -9.44
C LEU A 19 -12.74 3.40 -9.02
N PHE A 20 -13.05 3.55 -7.73
CA PHE A 20 -14.36 3.21 -7.19
C PHE A 20 -15.49 4.05 -7.81
N THR A 21 -15.21 5.24 -8.34
CA THR A 21 -16.23 6.01 -9.08
C THR A 21 -16.66 5.33 -10.38
N HIS A 22 -15.78 4.58 -11.05
CA HIS A 22 -16.12 3.82 -12.26
C HIS A 22 -17.05 2.63 -11.99
N TRP A 23 -17.19 2.20 -10.72
CA TRP A 23 -18.13 1.16 -10.32
C TRP A 23 -19.57 1.43 -10.76
N ILE A 24 -19.95 2.71 -10.89
CA ILE A 24 -21.26 3.16 -11.37
C ILE A 24 -21.58 2.54 -12.75
N ALA A 25 -20.58 2.44 -13.63
CA ALA A 25 -20.71 1.81 -14.93
C ALA A 25 -20.34 0.32 -14.89
N ASP A 26 -19.27 -0.04 -14.18
CA ASP A 26 -18.70 -1.40 -14.22
C ASP A 26 -19.58 -2.46 -13.56
N SER A 27 -20.40 -2.07 -12.58
CA SER A 27 -21.38 -2.96 -11.96
C SER A 27 -22.47 -3.42 -12.93
N LEU A 28 -22.80 -2.60 -13.94
CA LEU A 28 -23.81 -2.92 -14.95
C LEU A 28 -23.29 -3.84 -16.05
N THR A 29 -21.97 -3.91 -16.23
CA THR A 29 -21.32 -4.66 -17.31
C THR A 29 -20.72 -5.98 -16.84
N LEU A 30 -19.91 -5.97 -15.78
CA LEU A 30 -19.19 -7.18 -15.33
C LEU A 30 -20.01 -8.05 -14.37
N TRP A 31 -20.96 -7.45 -13.63
CA TRP A 31 -21.62 -8.10 -12.49
C TRP A 31 -23.12 -8.37 -12.70
N LYS A 32 -23.72 -7.87 -13.78
CA LYS A 32 -25.11 -8.16 -14.16
C LYS A 32 -25.16 -9.11 -15.35
N SER A 33 -25.86 -10.24 -15.16
CA SER A 33 -26.11 -11.22 -16.23
C SER A 33 -27.62 -11.37 -16.46
N PRO A 34 -28.11 -11.30 -17.73
CA PRO A 34 -27.35 -11.04 -18.95
C PRO A 34 -26.92 -9.57 -19.10
N VAL A 35 -25.82 -9.32 -19.82
CA VAL A 35 -25.37 -7.97 -20.18
C VAL A 35 -26.29 -7.43 -21.28
N THR A 36 -27.28 -6.64 -20.89
CA THR A 36 -28.23 -6.01 -21.82
C THR A 36 -27.61 -4.84 -22.58
N ASP A 37 -28.18 -4.51 -23.73
CA ASP A 37 -27.74 -3.38 -24.54
C ASP A 37 -27.98 -2.03 -23.82
N GLU A 38 -29.04 -1.94 -23.01
CA GLU A 38 -29.31 -0.79 -22.14
C GLU A 38 -28.19 -0.56 -21.11
N ASN A 39 -27.70 -1.63 -20.46
CA ASN A 39 -26.60 -1.54 -19.50
C ASN A 39 -25.32 -1.03 -20.18
N LEU A 40 -25.05 -1.53 -21.39
CA LEU A 40 -23.88 -1.14 -22.17
C LEU A 40 -23.97 0.31 -22.65
N TRP A 41 -25.13 0.77 -23.11
CA TRP A 41 -25.33 2.18 -23.46
C TRP A 41 -25.16 3.11 -22.25
N THR A 42 -25.66 2.69 -21.09
CA THR A 42 -25.49 3.45 -19.85
C THR A 42 -24.02 3.57 -19.47
N ALA A 43 -23.28 2.46 -19.51
CA ALA A 43 -21.84 2.45 -19.23
C ALA A 43 -21.04 3.25 -20.28
N ALA A 44 -21.34 3.09 -21.57
CA ALA A 44 -20.68 3.83 -22.64
C ALA A 44 -20.94 5.35 -22.56
N SER A 45 -22.15 5.75 -22.14
CA SER A 45 -22.49 7.16 -21.91
C SER A 45 -21.74 7.74 -20.71
N TYR A 46 -21.56 6.97 -19.64
CA TYR A 46 -20.70 7.36 -18.53
C TYR A 46 -19.25 7.59 -19.00
N TYR A 47 -18.71 6.66 -19.78
CA TYR A 47 -17.34 6.77 -20.29
C TYR A 47 -17.16 7.89 -21.33
N SER A 48 -18.18 8.22 -22.12
CA SER A 48 -18.11 9.36 -23.03
C SER A 48 -18.10 10.70 -22.28
N ILE A 49 -18.89 10.83 -21.21
CA ILE A 49 -18.84 12.00 -20.32
C ILE A 49 -17.46 12.13 -19.68
N LEU A 50 -16.89 11.01 -19.23
CA LEU A 50 -15.54 10.99 -18.66
C LEU A 50 -14.47 11.40 -19.68
N ALA A 51 -14.56 10.90 -20.93
CA ALA A 51 -13.65 11.26 -22.02
C ALA A 51 -13.75 12.75 -22.41
N ALA A 52 -14.94 13.34 -22.30
CA ALA A 52 -15.17 14.77 -22.51
C ALA A 52 -14.80 15.66 -21.31
N GLY A 53 -14.33 15.07 -20.21
CA GLY A 53 -13.97 15.79 -19.00
C GLY A 53 -12.79 16.77 -19.17
N PRO A 54 -12.65 17.76 -18.28
CA PRO A 54 -11.58 18.74 -18.37
C PRO A 54 -10.21 18.07 -18.22
N SER A 55 -9.26 18.38 -19.11
CA SER A 55 -7.90 17.82 -19.11
C SER A 55 -7.14 18.04 -17.79
N VAL A 56 -7.52 19.09 -17.05
CA VAL A 56 -6.97 19.40 -15.71
C VAL A 56 -7.15 18.22 -14.74
N ALA A 57 -8.28 17.52 -14.79
CA ALA A 57 -8.53 16.37 -13.93
C ALA A 57 -7.55 15.22 -14.22
N PHE A 58 -7.27 14.95 -15.49
CA PHE A 58 -6.30 13.93 -15.90
C PHE A 58 -4.87 14.29 -15.48
N TYR A 59 -4.46 15.56 -15.62
CA TYR A 59 -3.15 16.01 -15.15
C TYR A 59 -3.02 15.90 -13.64
N PHE A 60 -4.06 16.32 -12.90
CA PHE A 60 -4.08 16.17 -11.44
C PHE A 60 -3.93 14.71 -11.03
N LEU A 61 -4.70 13.80 -11.62
CA LEU A 61 -4.58 12.37 -11.34
C LEU A 61 -3.18 11.84 -11.67
N GLY A 62 -2.61 12.26 -12.80
CA GLY A 62 -1.24 11.95 -13.19
C GLY A 62 -0.19 12.40 -12.17
N THR A 63 -0.34 13.60 -11.58
CA THR A 63 0.55 14.06 -10.50
C THR A 63 0.42 13.22 -9.23
N VAL A 64 -0.79 12.77 -8.88
CA VAL A 64 -1.00 11.88 -7.74
C VAL A 64 -0.39 10.50 -7.98
N VAL A 65 -0.50 9.96 -9.21
CA VAL A 65 0.17 8.72 -9.59
C VAL A 65 1.69 8.86 -9.52
N ALA A 66 2.25 9.95 -10.03
CA ALA A 66 3.69 10.21 -9.94
C ALA A 66 4.16 10.33 -8.48
N LEU A 67 3.38 11.01 -7.63
CA LEU A 67 3.64 11.12 -6.20
C LEU A 67 3.65 9.75 -5.51
N GLY A 68 2.69 8.88 -5.83
CA GLY A 68 2.61 7.52 -5.28
C GLY A 68 3.80 6.67 -5.69
N GLY A 69 4.16 6.70 -6.99
CA GLY A 69 5.34 6.01 -7.49
C GLY A 69 6.62 6.51 -6.83
N ALA A 70 6.80 7.83 -6.70
CA ALA A 70 7.94 8.42 -6.00
C ALA A 70 8.00 8.03 -4.52
N ALA A 71 6.84 7.96 -3.83
CA ALA A 71 6.77 7.56 -2.43
C ALA A 71 7.19 6.10 -2.22
N ILE A 72 6.77 5.19 -3.11
CA ILE A 72 7.17 3.78 -3.06
C ILE A 72 8.67 3.63 -3.37
N LEU A 73 9.18 4.34 -4.37
CA LEU A 73 10.62 4.33 -4.68
C LEU A 73 11.48 4.91 -3.55
N TRP A 74 10.98 5.96 -2.88
CA TRP A 74 11.63 6.50 -1.68
C TRP A 74 11.64 5.47 -0.54
N SER A 75 10.55 4.73 -0.37
CA SER A 75 10.46 3.66 0.63
C SER A 75 11.51 2.56 0.41
N LEU A 76 11.76 2.18 -0.84
CA LEU A 76 12.73 1.12 -1.20
C LEU A 76 14.17 1.44 -0.76
N GLY A 77 14.52 2.72 -0.63
CA GLY A 77 15.87 3.16 -0.31
C GLY A 77 16.35 2.86 1.12
N ASP A 78 15.47 2.42 2.02
CA ASP A 78 15.84 2.15 3.44
C ASP A 78 16.68 0.88 3.64
N GLY A 79 16.72 -0.05 2.67
CA GLY A 79 17.67 -1.17 2.66
C GLY A 79 17.46 -2.26 3.73
N GLU A 80 16.45 -2.15 4.59
CA GLU A 80 16.10 -3.20 5.55
C GLU A 80 15.43 -4.39 4.85
N ALA A 81 15.83 -5.61 5.24
CA ALA A 81 15.41 -6.84 4.57
C ALA A 81 13.88 -7.06 4.60
N SER A 82 13.22 -6.72 5.71
CA SER A 82 11.76 -6.80 5.85
C SER A 82 11.05 -5.82 4.91
N ASN A 83 11.51 -4.57 4.88
CA ASN A 83 10.96 -3.54 3.97
C ASN A 83 11.12 -3.92 2.51
N LEU A 84 12.25 -4.53 2.15
CA LEU A 84 12.54 -4.90 0.77
C LEU A 84 11.51 -5.89 0.20
N MET A 85 11.07 -6.87 0.99
CA MET A 85 10.15 -7.90 0.50
C MET A 85 8.75 -7.33 0.22
N PHE A 86 8.24 -6.47 1.11
CA PHE A 86 6.93 -5.83 0.93
C PHE A 86 6.97 -4.72 -0.12
N ASP A 87 8.02 -3.89 -0.14
CA ASP A 87 8.12 -2.76 -1.07
C ASP A 87 8.27 -3.23 -2.52
N ASN A 88 9.01 -4.32 -2.79
CA ASN A 88 9.10 -4.89 -4.14
C ASN A 88 7.74 -5.38 -4.67
N GLY A 89 6.96 -6.04 -3.83
CA GLY A 89 5.59 -6.44 -4.18
C GLY A 89 4.70 -5.24 -4.47
N SER A 90 4.79 -4.20 -3.64
CA SER A 90 4.06 -2.94 -3.84
C SER A 90 4.48 -2.23 -5.14
N ILE A 91 5.78 -2.19 -5.48
CA ILE A 91 6.27 -1.64 -6.76
C ILE A 91 5.68 -2.40 -7.94
N PHE A 92 5.71 -3.73 -7.89
CA PHE A 92 5.20 -4.57 -8.98
C PHE A 92 3.69 -4.35 -9.20
N LEU A 93 2.90 -4.35 -8.13
CA LEU A 93 1.46 -4.12 -8.21
C LEU A 93 1.12 -2.69 -8.67
N TYR A 94 1.80 -1.69 -8.11
CA TYR A 94 1.61 -0.29 -8.50
C TYR A 94 2.01 -0.06 -9.97
N GLY A 95 3.14 -0.62 -10.39
CA GLY A 95 3.59 -0.59 -11.78
C GLY A 95 2.62 -1.29 -12.73
N THR A 96 2.02 -2.40 -12.32
CA THR A 96 0.96 -3.08 -13.09
C THR A 96 -0.25 -2.17 -13.28
N ALA A 97 -0.70 -1.49 -12.22
CA ALA A 97 -1.81 -0.53 -12.32
C ALA A 97 -1.49 0.62 -13.29
N ILE A 98 -0.28 1.20 -13.20
CA ILE A 98 0.19 2.23 -14.14
C ILE A 98 0.21 1.69 -15.57
N TRP A 99 0.74 0.49 -15.78
CA TRP A 99 0.86 -0.11 -17.11
C TRP A 99 -0.51 -0.32 -17.75
N VAL A 100 -1.45 -0.96 -17.03
CA VAL A 100 -2.82 -1.21 -17.51
C VAL A 100 -3.53 0.11 -17.84
N TYR A 101 -3.42 1.12 -16.96
CA TYR A 101 -4.06 2.41 -17.20
C TYR A 101 -3.42 3.18 -18.36
N GLY A 102 -2.09 3.23 -18.40
CA GLY A 102 -1.35 4.01 -19.38
C GLY A 102 -1.45 3.44 -20.79
N TYR A 103 -1.40 2.12 -20.94
CA TYR A 103 -1.35 1.47 -22.25
C TYR A 103 -2.69 0.95 -22.76
N SER A 104 -3.65 0.65 -21.88
CA SER A 104 -4.96 0.12 -22.31
C SER A 104 -6.10 1.07 -21.92
N ALA A 105 -6.28 1.43 -20.64
CA ALA A 105 -7.47 2.18 -20.22
C ALA A 105 -7.56 3.58 -20.84
N ILE A 106 -6.50 4.40 -20.75
CA ILE A 106 -6.50 5.77 -21.28
C ILE A 106 -6.64 5.80 -22.80
N PRO A 107 -5.85 5.02 -23.58
CA PRO A 107 -6.02 4.97 -25.03
C PRO A 107 -7.41 4.50 -25.45
N ASN A 108 -7.95 3.47 -24.80
CA ASN A 108 -9.30 2.96 -25.09
C ASN A 108 -10.36 4.05 -24.83
N LEU A 109 -10.29 4.72 -23.68
CA LEU A 109 -11.19 5.82 -23.32
C LEU A 109 -11.18 6.93 -24.38
N LEU A 110 -10.00 7.43 -24.74
CA LEU A 110 -9.86 8.57 -25.65
C LEU A 110 -10.20 8.22 -27.10
N GLN A 111 -9.93 6.99 -27.55
CA GLN A 111 -10.16 6.60 -28.95
C GLN A 111 -11.61 6.15 -29.22
N ASN A 112 -12.25 5.46 -28.27
CA ASN A 112 -13.57 4.87 -28.49
C ASN A 112 -14.72 5.71 -27.92
N PHE A 113 -14.47 6.58 -26.93
CA PHE A 113 -15.54 7.29 -26.21
C PHE A 113 -15.55 8.81 -26.41
N SER A 114 -14.54 9.42 -27.05
CA SER A 114 -14.51 10.86 -27.33
C SER A 114 -15.61 11.35 -28.29
N SER A 115 -16.16 10.45 -29.11
CA SER A 115 -17.18 10.80 -30.12
C SER A 115 -18.28 9.74 -30.21
N VAL A 116 -18.95 9.44 -29.09
CA VAL A 116 -20.13 8.56 -29.09
C VAL A 116 -21.33 9.37 -29.59
N PRO A 117 -21.95 9.00 -30.73
CA PRO A 117 -23.14 9.70 -31.21
C PRO A 117 -24.30 9.55 -30.21
N ALA A 118 -25.25 10.48 -30.21
CA ALA A 118 -26.47 10.33 -29.42
C ALA A 118 -27.32 9.20 -30.02
N HIS A 119 -27.60 8.15 -29.23
CA HIS A 119 -28.43 7.02 -29.65
C HIS A 119 -29.60 6.81 -28.67
N PRO A 120 -30.78 6.38 -29.16
CA PRO A 120 -31.82 5.82 -28.30
C PRO A 120 -31.30 4.62 -27.52
N ILE A 121 -31.63 4.53 -26.23
CA ILE A 121 -31.14 3.47 -25.31
C ILE A 121 -31.57 2.05 -25.75
N LEU A 122 -32.59 1.94 -26.62
CA LEU A 122 -33.12 0.68 -27.15
C LEU A 122 -32.38 0.16 -28.40
N ASP A 123 -31.43 0.91 -28.95
CA ASP A 123 -30.68 0.47 -30.12
C ASP A 123 -29.64 -0.59 -29.77
N VAL A 124 -29.40 -1.52 -30.70
CA VAL A 124 -28.38 -2.57 -30.54
C VAL A 124 -27.00 -1.93 -30.47
N VAL A 125 -26.25 -2.24 -29.40
CA VAL A 125 -24.90 -1.71 -29.20
C VAL A 125 -23.94 -2.29 -30.24
N PRO A 126 -23.19 -1.46 -31.00
CA PRO A 126 -22.17 -1.94 -31.91
C PRO A 126 -21.15 -2.82 -31.19
N GLN A 127 -20.76 -3.95 -31.80
CA GLN A 127 -19.86 -4.92 -31.18
C GLN A 127 -18.54 -4.30 -30.70
N LYS A 128 -17.95 -3.39 -31.49
CA LYS A 128 -16.74 -2.66 -31.11
C LYS A 128 -16.92 -1.84 -29.83
N LEU A 129 -18.06 -1.19 -29.64
CA LEU A 129 -18.35 -0.38 -28.45
C LEU A 129 -18.56 -1.27 -27.23
N ARG A 130 -19.24 -2.42 -27.41
CA ARG A 130 -19.36 -3.45 -26.37
C ARG A 130 -17.99 -3.91 -25.90
N GLU A 131 -17.12 -4.33 -26.81
CA GLU A 131 -15.77 -4.79 -26.51
C GLU A 131 -14.96 -3.72 -25.77
N SER A 132 -14.98 -2.49 -26.29
CA SER A 132 -14.26 -1.35 -25.68
C SER A 132 -14.75 -1.05 -24.25
N THR A 133 -16.07 -1.13 -24.02
CA THR A 133 -16.68 -0.87 -22.70
C THR A 133 -16.31 -1.96 -21.70
N LEU A 134 -16.34 -3.22 -22.12
CA LEU A 134 -15.98 -4.36 -21.27
C LEU A 134 -14.48 -4.38 -20.96
N GLU A 135 -13.63 -4.05 -21.94
CA GLU A 135 -12.20 -3.91 -21.74
C GLU A 135 -11.88 -2.82 -20.71
N LEU A 136 -12.54 -1.66 -20.81
CA LEU A 136 -12.33 -0.57 -19.86
C LEU A 136 -12.77 -0.94 -18.44
N ALA A 137 -13.92 -1.60 -18.29
CA ALA A 137 -14.37 -2.12 -17.00
C ALA A 137 -13.38 -3.14 -16.40
N SER A 138 -12.85 -4.04 -17.23
CA SER A 138 -11.83 -5.01 -16.83
C SER A 138 -10.54 -4.33 -16.37
N ASN A 139 -10.08 -3.29 -17.10
CA ASN A 139 -8.89 -2.53 -16.73
C ASN A 139 -9.04 -1.83 -15.38
N ASN A 140 -10.19 -1.21 -15.12
CA ASN A 140 -10.50 -0.58 -13.84
C ASN A 140 -10.49 -1.61 -12.71
N LEU A 141 -11.05 -2.80 -12.94
CA LEU A 141 -11.06 -3.90 -11.98
C LEU A 141 -9.63 -4.38 -11.67
N VAL A 142 -8.81 -4.65 -12.70
CA VAL A 142 -7.42 -5.08 -12.54
C VAL A 142 -6.62 -4.05 -11.74
N ALA A 143 -6.73 -2.76 -12.09
CA ALA A 143 -6.06 -1.69 -11.36
C ALA A 143 -6.54 -1.60 -9.91
N SER A 144 -7.85 -1.75 -9.65
CA SER A 144 -8.42 -1.71 -8.30
C SER A 144 -7.90 -2.85 -7.44
N VAL A 145 -7.83 -4.06 -7.98
CA VAL A 145 -7.27 -5.23 -7.29
C VAL A 145 -5.77 -5.03 -7.02
N ALA A 146 -5.01 -4.54 -8.00
CA ALA A 146 -3.59 -4.27 -7.83
C ALA A 146 -3.33 -3.23 -6.72
N LEU A 147 -4.04 -2.10 -6.73
CA LEU A 147 -3.91 -1.06 -5.71
C LEU A 147 -4.39 -1.53 -4.33
N THR A 148 -5.42 -2.37 -4.26
CA THR A 148 -5.85 -3.01 -3.02
C THR A 148 -4.74 -3.94 -2.49
N GLY A 149 -4.06 -4.66 -3.38
CA GLY A 149 -2.90 -5.47 -3.02
C GLY A 149 -1.75 -4.62 -2.45
N VAL A 150 -1.51 -3.42 -3.00
CA VAL A 150 -0.53 -2.47 -2.43
C VAL A 150 -0.92 -2.11 -0.99
N LEU A 151 -2.18 -1.74 -0.73
CA LEU A 151 -2.64 -1.45 0.63
C LEU A 151 -2.50 -2.63 1.59
N ALA A 152 -2.78 -3.85 1.11
CA ALA A 152 -2.60 -5.07 1.88
C ALA A 152 -1.11 -5.29 2.24
N LEU A 153 -0.19 -5.09 1.31
CA LEU A 153 1.25 -5.19 1.55
C LEU A 153 1.76 -4.12 2.50
N GLN A 154 1.30 -2.86 2.36
CA GLN A 154 1.67 -1.79 3.30
C GLN A 154 1.17 -2.09 4.73
N THR A 155 -0.03 -2.69 4.85
CA THR A 155 -0.58 -3.11 6.14
C THR A 155 0.18 -4.30 6.72
N GLY A 156 0.53 -5.28 5.86
CA GLY A 156 1.35 -6.44 6.24
C GLY A 156 2.73 -6.03 6.73
N ARG A 157 3.34 -5.04 6.09
CA ARG A 157 4.59 -4.43 6.54
C ARG A 157 4.46 -3.81 7.93
N TRP A 158 3.42 -3.01 8.17
CA TRP A 158 3.18 -2.43 9.50
C TRP A 158 3.00 -3.50 10.58
N TRP A 159 2.33 -4.60 10.25
CA TRP A 159 2.19 -5.74 11.16
C TRP A 159 3.54 -6.42 11.44
N ALA A 160 4.35 -6.65 10.40
CA ALA A 160 5.68 -7.26 10.52
C ALA A 160 6.65 -6.39 11.33
N GLU A 161 6.70 -5.09 11.06
CA GLU A 161 7.54 -4.13 11.81
C GLU A 161 7.19 -4.13 13.31
N ARG A 162 5.90 -4.28 13.65
CA ARG A 162 5.45 -4.33 15.05
C ARG A 162 5.90 -5.62 15.74
N ALA A 163 5.81 -6.77 15.08
CA ALA A 163 6.27 -8.04 15.63
C ALA A 163 7.79 -8.02 15.88
N ASP A 164 8.57 -7.50 14.94
CA ASP A 164 10.03 -7.38 15.09
C ASP A 164 10.41 -6.45 16.26
N THR A 165 9.62 -5.39 16.51
CA THR A 165 9.85 -4.46 17.63
C THR A 165 9.54 -5.12 18.96
N ASP A 166 8.42 -5.83 19.07
CA ASP A 166 8.03 -6.53 20.31
C ASP A 166 9.08 -7.60 20.70
N ASP A 167 9.63 -8.32 19.71
CA ASP A 167 10.70 -9.30 19.92
C ASP A 167 12.03 -8.65 20.36
N GLN A 168 12.42 -7.53 19.74
CA GLN A 168 13.63 -6.79 20.13
C GLN A 168 13.53 -6.21 21.55
N ASP A 169 12.37 -5.67 21.92
CA ASP A 169 12.13 -5.13 23.26
C ASP A 169 12.20 -6.22 24.33
N ALA A 170 11.68 -7.42 24.04
CA ALA A 170 11.78 -8.57 24.93
C ALA A 170 13.24 -9.00 25.15
N VAL A 171 14.03 -9.10 24.08
CA VAL A 171 15.46 -9.46 24.15
C VAL A 171 16.25 -8.37 24.89
N ALA A 172 15.96 -7.09 24.65
CA ALA A 172 16.61 -5.98 25.35
C ALA A 172 16.30 -5.97 26.86
N ALA A 173 15.07 -6.31 27.24
CA ALA A 173 14.67 -6.43 28.64
C ALA A 173 15.40 -7.59 29.34
N GLU A 174 15.52 -8.74 28.68
CA GLU A 174 16.25 -9.90 29.20
C GLU A 174 17.74 -9.60 29.41
N GLN A 175 18.40 -8.95 28.43
CA GLN A 175 19.78 -8.50 28.56
C GLN A 175 20.00 -7.48 29.68
N ALA A 176 19.06 -6.54 29.85
CA ALA A 176 19.12 -5.54 30.91
C ALA A 176 18.98 -6.15 32.31
N ASP A 177 18.19 -7.21 32.45
CA ASP A 177 18.03 -7.92 33.72
C ASP A 177 19.24 -8.82 34.03
N ASP A 178 19.81 -9.49 33.03
CA ASP A 178 21.09 -10.21 33.14
C ASP A 178 22.24 -9.29 33.58
N GLU A 179 22.34 -8.08 33.01
CA GLU A 179 23.37 -7.11 33.37
C GLU A 179 23.20 -6.60 34.81
N LYS A 180 21.95 -6.33 35.25
CA LYS A 180 21.65 -5.95 36.64
C LYS A 180 22.03 -7.05 37.62
N ASP A 181 21.74 -8.31 37.30
CA ASP A 181 22.06 -9.45 38.15
C ASP A 181 23.57 -9.71 38.23
N ALA A 182 24.29 -9.60 37.11
CA ALA A 182 25.75 -9.65 37.07
C ALA A 182 26.37 -8.53 37.93
N ARG A 183 25.84 -7.30 37.85
CA ARG A 183 26.29 -6.16 38.66
C ARG A 183 26.00 -6.36 40.15
N ARG A 184 24.85 -6.96 40.49
CA ARG A 184 24.48 -7.28 41.88
C ARG A 184 25.39 -8.36 42.48
N LYS A 185 25.74 -9.39 41.71
CA LYS A 185 26.73 -10.43 42.12
C LYS A 185 28.11 -9.82 42.38
N ARG A 186 28.65 -9.05 41.42
CA ARG A 186 29.95 -8.35 41.58
C ARG A 186 29.99 -7.41 42.80
N ARG A 187 28.87 -6.74 43.10
CA ARG A 187 28.76 -5.87 44.28
C ARG A 187 28.78 -6.67 45.59
N LYS A 188 28.12 -7.84 45.64
CA LYS A 188 28.16 -8.73 46.82
C LYS A 188 29.56 -9.29 47.07
N GLU A 189 30.21 -9.80 46.03
CA GLU A 189 31.59 -10.32 46.11
C GLU A 189 32.57 -9.26 46.62
N ARG A 190 32.48 -8.01 46.11
CA ARG A 190 33.34 -6.90 46.55
C ARG A 190 33.07 -6.46 48.00
N VAL A 191 31.88 -6.72 48.53
CA VAL A 191 31.52 -6.45 49.94
C VAL A 191 32.03 -7.57 50.85
N GLU A 192 31.94 -8.82 50.42
CA GLU A 192 32.50 -9.97 51.15
C GLU A 192 34.04 -9.92 51.20
N GLU A 193 34.70 -9.51 50.12
CA GLU A 193 36.16 -9.35 50.07
C GLU A 193 36.68 -8.23 51.02
N LYS A 194 35.83 -7.25 51.35
CA LYS A 194 36.14 -6.14 52.27
C LYS A 194 35.67 -6.38 53.72
N GLY A 195 35.17 -7.57 54.06
CA GLY A 195 34.83 -7.98 55.44
C GLY A 195 36.06 -7.99 56.39
N PRO A 196 35.87 -7.86 57.72
CA PRO A 196 36.80 -7.16 58.60
C PRO A 196 38.06 -7.97 58.92
N LYS A 197 39.18 -7.60 58.32
CA LYS A 197 40.52 -7.99 58.79
C LYS A 197 40.97 -7.05 59.91
N LYS A 198 40.33 -7.07 61.09
CA LYS A 198 40.88 -6.39 62.29
C LYS A 198 40.38 -6.96 63.63
N ARG A 199 41.32 -7.58 64.35
CA ARG A 199 41.57 -7.56 65.82
C ARG A 199 41.96 -8.94 66.37
N ARG A 200 43.19 -9.36 66.11
CA ARG A 200 43.95 -10.25 67.01
C ARG A 200 45.40 -9.79 66.98
N GLY A 201 45.78 -8.98 67.96
CA GLY A 201 47.12 -8.42 68.08
C GLY A 201 47.14 -7.34 69.13
N ALA A 202 47.31 -7.75 70.39
CA ALA A 202 47.95 -7.03 71.51
C ALA A 202 47.40 -7.58 72.83
N ALA A 203 48.11 -8.53 73.44
CA ALA A 203 48.09 -8.74 74.88
C ALA A 203 49.43 -8.19 75.41
N PRO A 204 49.45 -7.38 76.48
CA PRO A 204 50.66 -6.73 76.95
C PRO A 204 51.56 -7.69 77.73
N SER A 205 52.87 -7.54 77.55
CA SER A 205 53.91 -8.18 78.34
C SER A 205 54.01 -7.55 79.72
N SER A 206 54.02 -8.39 80.76
CA SER A 206 54.59 -8.09 82.08
C SER A 206 56.09 -8.30 82.09
#